data_AF-A0A7K2KQP9-F1
#
_entry.id   AF-A0A7K2KQP9-F1
#
_cell.length_a   1.000
_cell.length_b   1.000
_cell.length_c   1.000
_cell.angle_alpha   90.00
_cell.angle_beta   90.00
_cell.angle_gamma   90.00
#
_symmetry.space_group_name_H-M   'P 1'
#
loop_
_entity.id
_entity.type
_entity.pdbx_description
1 polymer ?
#
loop_
_entity_poly.entity_id
_entity_poly.type
_entity_poly.pdbx_seq_one_letter_code
_entity_poly.pdbx_strand_id
1 'polypeptide(L)'
;MAPNTHPVTVPEWPKPKQAYAEAPSITREFGWVARTATQRPFGTEPTREFWLRKAALLDRIALTDNTPNGADEAARRAARHLMDIDDAAVICNPRHYVRQQYAHWNNHQ
;
A
#
# COMPACT_ATOMS: atom_id res chain seq x y z
N MET A 1 -9.36 31.30 31.87
CA MET A 1 -9.66 30.25 30.87
C MET A 1 -8.87 30.54 29.62
N ALA A 2 -7.75 29.86 29.40
CA ALA A 2 -7.07 29.85 28.10
C ALA A 2 -7.71 28.75 27.24
N PRO A 3 -7.94 28.97 25.93
CA PRO A 3 -8.45 27.92 25.07
C PRO A 3 -7.36 26.87 24.86
N ASN A 4 -7.63 25.63 25.29
CA ASN A 4 -6.81 24.48 24.99
C ASN A 4 -6.85 24.23 23.47
N THR A 5 -5.88 24.79 22.75
CA THR A 5 -5.57 24.37 21.39
C THR A 5 -4.92 23.00 21.48
N HIS A 6 -5.72 21.94 21.48
CA HIS A 6 -5.19 20.61 21.18
C HIS A 6 -4.58 20.68 19.78
N PRO A 7 -3.28 20.43 19.59
CA PRO A 7 -2.78 20.19 18.25
C PRO A 7 -3.51 18.96 17.76
N VAL A 8 -4.38 19.14 16.75
CA VAL A 8 -4.87 18.04 15.93
C VAL A 8 -3.62 17.34 15.43
N THR A 9 -3.29 16.21 16.05
CA THR A 9 -2.25 15.30 15.57
C THR A 9 -2.74 14.84 14.21
N VAL A 10 -2.28 15.50 13.15
CA VAL A 10 -2.31 14.94 11.81
C VAL A 10 -1.77 13.52 11.96
N PRO A 11 -2.52 12.48 11.57
CA PRO A 11 -2.02 11.12 11.70
C PRO A 11 -0.70 11.05 10.96
N GLU A 12 0.39 10.88 11.71
CA GLU A 12 1.72 10.84 11.14
C GLU A 12 1.77 9.58 10.28
N TRP A 13 1.75 9.77 8.95
CA TRP A 13 1.74 8.68 8.00
C TRP A 13 2.90 7.73 8.31
N PRO A 14 2.65 6.41 8.42
CA PRO A 14 3.69 5.48 8.86
C PRO A 14 4.86 5.52 7.88
N LYS A 15 6.08 5.64 8.42
CA LYS A 15 7.28 5.59 7.60
C LYS A 15 7.34 4.23 6.90
N PRO A 16 7.82 4.14 5.66
CA PRO A 16 7.83 2.88 4.92
C PRO A 16 8.53 1.73 5.68
N LYS A 17 9.60 2.03 6.42
CA LYS A 17 10.29 1.05 7.27
C LYS A 17 9.40 0.49 8.39
N GLN A 18 8.51 1.30 8.95
CA GLN A 18 7.57 0.87 9.99
C GLN A 18 6.40 0.10 9.38
N ALA A 19 5.83 0.58 8.26
CA ALA A 19 4.70 -0.06 7.60
C ALA A 19 5.01 -1.48 7.10
N TYR A 20 6.26 -1.74 6.70
CA TYR A 20 6.68 -3.02 6.13
C TYR A 20 7.63 -3.83 7.01
N ALA A 21 7.73 -3.50 8.31
CA ALA A 21 8.65 -4.19 9.23
C ALA A 21 8.37 -5.70 9.28
N GLU A 22 7.10 -6.06 9.37
CA GLU A 22 6.62 -7.45 9.45
C GLU A 22 6.30 -8.05 8.07
N ALA A 23 6.56 -7.32 6.99
CA ALA A 23 6.19 -7.76 5.66
C ALA A 23 7.08 -8.93 5.19
N PRO A 24 6.51 -9.95 4.52
CA PRO A 24 7.29 -11.06 3.96
C PRO A 24 8.32 -10.56 2.94
N SER A 25 9.35 -11.35 2.62
CA SER A 25 10.37 -10.95 1.64
C SER A 25 9.75 -10.62 0.27
N ILE A 26 10.36 -9.68 -0.47
CA ILE A 26 9.89 -9.25 -1.80
C ILE A 26 9.67 -10.45 -2.73
N THR A 27 10.60 -11.41 -2.75
CA THR A 27 10.50 -12.62 -3.60
C THR A 27 9.31 -13.51 -3.23
N ARG A 28 9.06 -13.70 -1.92
CA ARG A 28 7.94 -14.51 -1.44
C ARG A 28 6.61 -13.85 -1.81
N GLU A 29 6.53 -12.53 -1.63
CA GLU A 29 5.34 -11.75 -1.92
C GLU A 29 5.07 -11.67 -3.44
N PHE A 30 6.12 -11.52 -4.24
CA PHE A 30 6.02 -11.58 -5.70
C PHE A 30 5.48 -12.93 -6.17
N GLY A 31 5.98 -14.04 -5.60
CA GLY A 31 5.49 -15.38 -5.90
C GLY A 31 4.01 -15.57 -5.54
N TRP A 32 3.56 -14.98 -4.42
CA TRP A 32 2.15 -14.99 -4.04
C TRP A 32 1.29 -14.16 -5.00
N VAL A 33 1.68 -12.92 -5.31
CA VAL A 33 0.93 -12.04 -6.23
C VAL A 33 0.83 -12.67 -7.62
N ALA A 34 1.94 -13.21 -8.15
CA ALA A 34 1.96 -13.86 -9.46
C ALA A 34 1.04 -15.09 -9.49
N ARG A 35 1.10 -15.95 -8.46
CA ARG A 35 0.25 -17.13 -8.36
C ARG A 35 -1.23 -16.77 -8.23
N THR A 36 -1.57 -15.81 -7.38
CA THR A 36 -2.95 -15.34 -7.21
C THR A 36 -3.48 -14.73 -8.51
N ALA A 37 -2.63 -14.03 -9.28
CA ALA A 37 -3.04 -13.49 -10.57
C ALA A 37 -3.31 -14.59 -11.62
N THR A 38 -2.52 -15.67 -11.63
CA THR A 38 -2.67 -16.76 -12.62
C THR A 38 -3.75 -17.78 -12.26
N GLN A 39 -3.97 -18.05 -10.97
CA GLN A 39 -4.98 -19.01 -10.50
C GLN A 39 -6.40 -18.45 -10.49
N ARG A 40 -6.57 -17.14 -10.73
CA ARG A 40 -7.89 -16.51 -10.74
C ARG A 40 -8.64 -16.81 -12.04
N PRO A 41 -9.94 -17.17 -11.95
CA PRO A 41 -10.78 -17.32 -13.13
C PRO A 41 -10.83 -16.01 -13.93
N PHE A 42 -10.72 -16.12 -15.25
CA PHE A 42 -10.88 -14.98 -16.15
C PHE A 42 -12.21 -14.27 -15.90
N GLY A 43 -12.17 -12.93 -15.88
CA GLY A 43 -13.37 -12.10 -15.68
C GLY A 43 -13.77 -11.86 -14.22
N THR A 44 -13.09 -12.46 -13.24
CA THR A 44 -13.27 -12.07 -11.83
C THR A 44 -12.50 -10.78 -11.54
N GLU A 45 -13.01 -9.93 -10.65
CA GLU A 45 -12.28 -8.77 -10.13
C GLU A 45 -11.36 -9.16 -8.97
N PRO A 46 -10.13 -8.63 -8.88
CA PRO A 46 -9.21 -9.03 -7.82
C PRO A 46 -9.69 -8.48 -6.48
N THR A 47 -9.52 -9.25 -5.41
CA THR A 47 -9.93 -8.83 -4.08
C THR A 47 -9.16 -7.59 -3.63
N ARG A 48 -9.76 -6.81 -2.73
CA ARG A 48 -9.09 -5.69 -2.07
C ARG A 48 -7.74 -6.09 -1.46
N GLU A 49 -7.67 -7.26 -0.80
CA GLU A 49 -6.42 -7.78 -0.23
C GLU A 49 -5.34 -7.99 -1.31
N PHE A 50 -5.70 -8.58 -2.46
CA PHE A 50 -4.76 -8.75 -3.56
C PHE A 50 -4.18 -7.40 -4.01
N TRP A 51 -5.03 -6.39 -4.16
CA TRP A 51 -4.59 -5.06 -4.56
C TRP A 51 -3.75 -4.37 -3.49
N LEU A 52 -4.12 -4.51 -2.22
CA LEU A 52 -3.34 -4.00 -1.10
C LEU A 52 -1.94 -4.60 -1.07
N ARG A 53 -1.85 -5.93 -1.17
CA ARG A 53 -0.58 -6.68 -1.17
C ARG A 53 0.28 -6.36 -2.40
N LYS A 54 -0.34 -6.26 -3.57
CA LYS A 54 0.33 -5.85 -4.82
C LYS A 54 0.85 -4.41 -4.74
N ALA A 55 0.07 -3.48 -4.21
CA ALA A 55 0.47 -2.08 -4.06
C ALA A 55 1.62 -1.95 -3.05
N ALA A 56 1.55 -2.65 -1.91
CA ALA A 56 2.62 -2.70 -0.92
C ALA A 56 3.92 -3.30 -1.47
N LEU A 57 3.83 -4.36 -2.28
CA LEU A 57 4.98 -4.95 -2.95
C LEU A 57 5.65 -3.96 -3.90
N LEU A 58 4.88 -3.29 -4.76
CA LEU A 58 5.40 -2.31 -5.71
C LEU A 58 6.00 -1.09 -4.98
N ASP A 59 5.39 -0.64 -3.89
CA ASP A 59 5.96 0.43 -3.05
C ASP A 59 7.32 0.02 -2.46
N ARG A 60 7.47 -1.23 -2.00
CA ARG A 60 8.74 -1.77 -1.49
C ARG A 60 9.81 -1.94 -2.56
N ILE A 61 9.42 -2.35 -3.76
CA ILE A 61 10.32 -2.39 -4.91
C ILE A 61 10.78 -0.97 -5.25
N ALA A 62 9.88 0.01 -5.30
CA ALA A 62 10.19 1.41 -5.56
C ALA A 62 11.04 2.09 -4.46
N LEU A 63 11.13 1.51 -3.27
CA LEU A 63 12.04 1.96 -2.20
C LEU A 63 13.42 1.33 -2.31
N THR A 64 13.52 0.14 -2.93
CA THR A 64 14.78 -0.58 -3.15
C THR A 64 15.44 -0.14 -4.45
N ASP A 65 14.63 0.08 -5.48
CA ASP A 65 15.04 0.54 -6.78
C ASP A 65 15.27 2.06 -6.72
N ASN A 66 16.54 2.45 -6.72
CA ASN A 66 16.94 3.85 -6.71
C ASN A 66 16.79 4.50 -8.10
N THR A 67 16.24 3.78 -9.09
CA THR A 67 15.92 4.33 -10.40
C THR A 67 14.51 4.96 -10.39
N PRO A 68 14.39 6.27 -10.65
CA PRO A 68 13.16 7.01 -10.35
C PRO A 68 11.93 6.67 -11.23
N ASN A 69 12.04 5.79 -12.23
CA ASN A 69 11.13 5.90 -13.39
C ASN A 69 10.17 4.70 -13.55
N GLY A 70 10.59 3.47 -13.23
CA GLY A 70 9.78 2.27 -13.47
C GLY A 70 8.93 1.85 -12.27
N ALA A 71 9.59 1.58 -11.15
CA ALA A 71 8.93 1.05 -9.96
C ALA A 71 8.04 2.08 -9.24
N ASP A 72 8.44 3.36 -9.21
CA ASP A 72 7.67 4.42 -8.54
C ASP A 72 6.31 4.65 -9.19
N GLU A 73 6.28 4.70 -10.53
CA GLU A 73 5.06 4.94 -11.28
C GLU A 73 4.11 3.74 -11.19
N ALA A 74 4.65 2.51 -11.24
CA ALA A 74 3.88 1.30 -10.98
C ALA A 74 3.29 1.27 -9.56
N ALA A 75 4.05 1.68 -8.54
CA ALA A 75 3.58 1.79 -7.16
C ALA A 75 2.45 2.82 -7.03
N ARG A 76 2.57 3.99 -7.67
CA ARG A 76 1.51 5.02 -7.67
C ARG A 76 0.25 4.56 -8.40
N ARG A 77 0.38 3.85 -9.52
CA ARG A 77 -0.77 3.26 -10.24
C ARG A 77 -1.50 2.24 -9.37
N ALA A 78 -0.77 1.30 -8.76
CA ALA A 78 -1.37 0.31 -7.88
C ALA A 78 -2.03 0.95 -6.63
N ALA A 79 -1.40 1.97 -6.07
CA ALA A 79 -1.94 2.72 -4.94
C ALA A 79 -3.25 3.44 -5.28
N ARG A 80 -3.32 4.12 -6.44
CA ARG A 80 -4.56 4.76 -6.90
C ARG A 80 -5.67 3.74 -7.11
N HIS A 81 -5.36 2.61 -7.73
CA HIS A 81 -6.36 1.56 -7.94
C HIS A 81 -6.90 1.01 -6.61
N LEU A 82 -6.06 0.87 -5.57
CA LEU A 82 -6.54 0.52 -4.24
C LEU A 82 -7.44 1.60 -3.65
N MET A 83 -7.10 2.88 -3.81
CA MET A 83 -7.95 4.00 -3.37
C MET A 83 -9.30 4.00 -4.09
N ASP A 84 -9.31 3.71 -5.40
CA ASP A 84 -10.54 3.61 -6.19
C ASP A 84 -11.43 2.46 -5.69
N ILE A 85 -10.84 1.30 -5.34
CA ILE A 85 -11.58 0.17 -4.73
C ILE A 85 -12.15 0.53 -3.37
N ASP A 86 -11.45 1.37 -2.61
CA ASP A 86 -11.83 1.78 -1.27
C ASP A 86 -12.77 2.99 -1.24
N ASP A 87 -13.13 3.52 -2.41
CA ASP A 87 -13.82 4.81 -2.58
C ASP A 87 -13.14 5.95 -1.78
N ALA A 88 -11.81 5.88 -1.69
CA ALA A 88 -11.00 6.82 -0.95
C ALA A 88 -10.59 7.99 -1.86
N ALA A 89 -10.96 9.21 -1.47
CA ALA A 89 -10.56 10.40 -2.21
C ALA A 89 -9.02 10.51 -2.29
N VAL A 90 -8.48 10.86 -3.46
CA VAL A 90 -7.04 11.07 -3.70
C VAL A 90 -6.57 12.41 -3.13
N ILE A 91 -6.78 12.61 -1.83
CA ILE A 91 -6.43 13.83 -1.10
C ILE A 91 -5.01 13.79 -0.52
N CYS A 92 -4.36 12.62 -0.57
CA CYS A 92 -3.02 12.40 -0.02
C CYS A 92 -2.12 11.67 -1.02
N ASN A 93 -0.83 11.55 -0.69
CA ASN A 93 0.10 10.73 -1.49
C ASN A 93 -0.41 9.27 -1.50
N PRO A 94 -0.74 8.69 -2.67
CA PRO A 94 -1.28 7.33 -2.75
C PRO A 94 -0.38 6.28 -2.09
N ARG A 95 0.94 6.48 -2.09
CA ARG A 95 1.89 5.57 -1.43
C ARG A 95 1.76 5.61 0.09
N HIS A 96 1.40 6.74 0.68
CA HIS A 96 1.11 6.84 2.12
C HIS A 96 -0.16 6.11 2.49
N TYR A 97 -1.19 6.21 1.63
CA TYR A 97 -2.43 5.46 1.80
C TYR A 97 -2.18 3.95 1.86
N VAL A 98 -1.40 3.42 0.90
CA VAL A 98 -1.02 1.99 0.88
C VAL A 98 -0.30 1.57 2.16
N ARG A 99 0.68 2.37 2.64
CA ARG A 99 1.43 2.05 3.86
C ARG A 99 0.53 2.00 5.10
N GLN A 100 -0.41 2.95 5.19
CA GLN A 100 -1.38 2.97 6.28
C GLN A 100 -2.30 1.74 6.24
N GLN A 101 -2.90 1.46 5.07
CA GLN A 101 -3.81 0.33 4.90
C GLN A 101 -3.09 -1.01 5.12
N TYR A 102 -1.84 -1.12 4.69
CA TYR A 102 -1.04 -2.33 4.88
C TYR A 102 -0.70 -2.55 6.36
N ALA A 103 -0.32 -1.49 7.08
CA ALA A 103 -0.09 -1.57 8.52
C ALA A 103 -1.36 -1.97 9.29
N HIS A 104 -2.52 -1.42 8.91
CA HIS A 104 -3.80 -1.84 9.52
C HIS A 104 -4.16 -3.28 9.21
N TRP A 105 -3.99 -3.73 7.96
CA TRP A 105 -4.24 -5.11 7.57
C TRP A 105 -3.33 -6.07 8.34
N ASN A 106 -2.03 -5.80 8.38
CA ASN A 106 -1.04 -6.67 9.03
C ASN A 106 -1.23 -6.75 10.56
N ASN A 107 -1.77 -5.71 11.19
CA ASN A 107 -2.08 -5.72 12.63
C ASN A 107 -3.38 -6.48 12.98
N HIS A 108 -4.21 -6.81 11.99
CA HIS A 108 -5.47 -7.55 12.16
C HIS A 108 -5.46 -8.92 11.44
N GLN A 109 -4.28 -9.42 11.08
CA GLN A 109 -4.06 -10.80 10.57
C GLN A 109 -4.06 -11.81 11.72
#